data_AF-A0A0C3RTI3-F1
#
_entry.id   AF-A0A0C3RTI3-F1
#
_cell.length_a   1.000
_cell.length_b   1.000
_cell.length_c   1.000
_cell.angle_alpha   90.00
_cell.angle_beta   90.00
_cell.angle_gamma   90.00
#
_symmetry.space_group_name_H-M   'P 1'
#
loop_
_entity.id
_entity.type
_entity.pdbx_description
1 polymer ?
#
loop_
_entity_poly.entity_id
_entity_poly.type
_entity_poly.pdbx_seq_one_letter_code
_entity_poly.pdbx_strand_id
1 'polypeptide(L)'
;MATTVPVDFTVVKSIIHSRHLEQLQAIASTENLVLISEPYDTELPIFATIDDIIQWTKNSMSQINKGKANRVYGGNIGSQINFYNAFVAFMESATVYLRDTAAVVEAIHILRSNRDDRLAEAARLLAQSTSAIDKIADMWDMQFIQICDLVSYHPDGHTRLVGPFCGAFVPKDIGGKNPYFGISFKGTSTYGEWLNDLISMVTVQGGNWLWNCSISQGFFYPLFSTYNNSKIKTPFAMIQDAAQSIMSKVKTSTVAHVTGHSLGGAYATLTYAQLCNSGFGRTTAPLYLGDMYTYGAPRAGRNDFANALRAAQRSQQSTVGSTWRIVNKDDYVPQVPVTFIPWHKNPFVHVDAGMKVIKNAKPFPMNSEINTHPWPTVPTSIGAHYTSEYYKSLTYATTGRAPRGLVRTQRIAPLTVFANRLDSYSFDLAAVQDELREQTSVNISLEATDDIVDGTIKVGRFLGELTALGSFHGVLDRVPTFSCSSWQKLFSAENQCIFEKQDGGKLAIYFIVDDKVVGHATVTGNAEETEIDTANIVRGSCRWSLDAEDPAVEQLSAVLAQTFDSIFALEVSKESPKPAKVAAAA
;
A
#
# COMPACT_ATOMS: atom_id res chain seq x y z
N MET A 1 30.02 -1.45 44.20
CA MET A 1 29.33 -1.20 42.91
C MET A 1 29.20 -2.55 42.23
N ALA A 2 28.00 -3.13 42.19
CA ALA A 2 27.79 -4.42 41.55
C ALA A 2 27.85 -4.22 40.03
N THR A 3 28.91 -4.74 39.42
CA THR A 3 29.04 -4.90 37.97
C THR A 3 27.93 -5.83 37.51
N THR A 4 26.88 -5.27 36.90
CA THR A 4 25.84 -6.02 36.23
C THR A 4 26.46 -6.73 35.04
N VAL A 5 26.80 -8.00 35.21
CA VAL A 5 27.11 -8.91 34.11
C VAL A 5 25.91 -8.88 33.17
N PRO A 6 26.07 -8.55 31.87
CA PRO A 6 24.96 -8.54 30.93
C PRO A 6 24.38 -9.95 30.85
N VAL A 7 23.20 -10.15 31.43
CA VAL A 7 22.52 -11.44 31.35
C VAL A 7 22.10 -11.66 29.89
N ASP A 8 22.53 -12.79 29.37
CA ASP A 8 22.81 -13.05 27.96
C ASP A 8 21.60 -12.89 27.01
N PHE A 9 21.51 -11.75 26.33
CA PHE A 9 20.57 -11.52 25.23
C PHE A 9 20.89 -12.39 24.01
N THR A 10 22.11 -12.94 23.91
CA THR A 10 22.50 -13.91 22.87
C THR A 10 21.63 -15.16 22.95
N VAL A 11 21.23 -15.59 24.16
CA VAL A 11 20.27 -16.71 24.32
C VAL A 11 18.91 -16.37 23.72
N VAL A 12 18.40 -15.15 23.94
CA VAL A 12 17.11 -14.71 23.38
C VAL A 12 17.18 -14.64 21.86
N LYS A 13 18.23 -14.02 21.32
CA LYS A 13 18.47 -13.94 19.87
C LYS A 13 18.61 -15.35 19.27
N SER A 14 19.31 -16.26 19.93
CA SER A 14 19.46 -17.66 19.50
C SER A 14 18.14 -18.43 19.47
N ILE A 15 17.30 -18.30 20.49
CA ILE A 15 15.97 -18.95 20.53
C ILE A 15 15.09 -18.46 19.38
N ILE A 16 15.06 -17.15 19.14
CA ILE A 16 14.25 -16.57 18.06
C ILE A 16 14.79 -16.99 16.69
N HIS A 17 16.11 -16.94 16.50
CA HIS A 17 16.76 -17.41 15.27
C HIS A 17 16.50 -18.90 15.01
N SER A 18 16.47 -19.74 16.04
CA SER A 18 16.13 -21.17 15.87
C SER A 18 14.71 -21.35 15.32
N ARG A 19 13.73 -20.61 15.85
CA ARG A 19 12.35 -20.64 15.34
C ARG A 19 12.24 -20.13 13.90
N HIS A 20 13.02 -19.09 13.57
CA HIS A 20 13.10 -18.58 12.20
C HIS A 20 13.74 -19.59 11.25
N LEU A 21 14.78 -20.29 11.69
CA LEU A 21 15.40 -21.37 10.91
C LEU A 21 14.42 -22.53 10.67
N GLU A 22 13.61 -22.91 11.66
CA GLU A 22 12.53 -23.89 11.48
C GLU A 22 11.51 -23.44 10.42
N GLN A 23 11.16 -22.15 10.39
CA GLN A 23 10.32 -21.58 9.33
C GLN A 23 11.00 -21.70 7.95
N LEU A 24 12.29 -21.37 7.84
CA LEU A 24 13.02 -21.52 6.58
C LEU A 24 13.14 -22.97 6.12
N GLN A 25 13.30 -23.92 7.04
CA GLN A 25 13.30 -25.34 6.69
C GLN A 25 11.97 -25.78 6.08
N ALA A 26 10.86 -25.27 6.63
CA ALA A 26 9.55 -25.55 6.07
C ALA A 26 9.36 -24.95 4.68
N ILE A 27 9.80 -23.70 4.50
CA ILE A 27 9.82 -23.04 3.20
C ILE A 27 10.68 -23.85 2.21
N ALA A 28 11.87 -24.30 2.63
CA ALA A 28 12.77 -25.13 1.85
C ALA A 28 12.12 -26.43 1.36
N SER A 29 11.27 -27.04 2.19
CA SER A 29 10.53 -28.27 1.85
C SER A 29 9.36 -28.08 0.88
N THR A 30 9.06 -26.85 0.47
CA THR A 30 8.00 -26.57 -0.50
C THR A 30 8.55 -26.71 -1.92
N GLU A 31 8.05 -27.71 -2.67
CA GLU A 31 8.56 -28.10 -4.00
C GLU A 31 8.38 -27.01 -5.07
N ASN A 32 7.29 -26.23 -5.02
CA ASN A 32 6.96 -25.18 -6.00
C ASN A 32 7.47 -23.77 -5.62
N LEU A 33 8.42 -23.66 -4.68
CA LEU A 33 8.95 -22.37 -4.24
C LEU A 33 10.14 -21.91 -5.10
N VAL A 34 9.89 -20.88 -5.92
CA VAL A 34 10.86 -20.11 -6.70
C VAL A 34 11.62 -19.17 -5.76
N LEU A 35 12.94 -19.25 -5.82
CA LEU A 35 13.84 -18.42 -5.04
C LEU A 35 14.43 -17.37 -5.98
N ILE A 36 14.26 -16.10 -5.63
CA ILE A 36 14.84 -14.99 -6.39
C ILE A 36 15.64 -14.17 -5.39
N SER A 37 16.93 -13.97 -5.67
CA SER A 37 17.84 -13.16 -4.84
C SER A 37 17.90 -11.70 -5.28
N GLU A 38 17.60 -11.43 -6.55
CA GLU A 38 17.75 -10.10 -7.14
C GLU A 38 16.38 -9.43 -7.36
N PRO A 39 16.21 -8.15 -6.99
CA PRO A 39 15.14 -7.35 -7.57
C PRO A 39 15.35 -7.35 -9.10
N TYR A 40 14.27 -7.49 -9.88
CA TYR A 40 14.35 -7.39 -11.34
C TYR A 40 15.20 -6.17 -11.74
N ASP A 41 16.01 -6.33 -12.79
CA ASP A 41 17.03 -5.39 -13.30
C ASP A 41 16.43 -4.10 -13.91
N THR A 42 15.31 -3.65 -13.35
CA THR A 42 14.53 -2.51 -13.80
C THR A 42 14.29 -1.57 -12.62
N GLU A 43 15.09 -0.49 -12.60
CA GLU A 43 14.91 0.76 -11.84
C GLU A 43 15.52 0.86 -10.43
N LEU A 44 15.80 2.10 -10.04
CA LEU A 44 16.57 2.48 -8.86
C LEU A 44 15.89 2.05 -7.55
N PRO A 45 16.66 1.71 -6.50
CA PRO A 45 16.10 1.23 -5.25
C PRO A 45 15.26 2.31 -4.56
N ILE A 46 14.04 1.95 -4.17
CA ILE A 46 13.11 2.81 -3.41
C ILE A 46 13.53 3.00 -1.94
N PHE A 47 14.58 2.28 -1.53
CA PHE A 47 15.14 2.25 -0.19
C PHE A 47 16.56 2.81 -0.18
N ALA A 48 16.94 3.37 0.97
CA ALA A 48 18.24 3.96 1.18
C ALA A 48 19.35 2.90 1.23
N THR A 49 20.54 3.25 0.74
CA THR A 49 21.72 2.40 0.88
C THR A 49 22.22 2.39 2.34
N ILE A 50 23.11 1.45 2.67
CA ILE A 50 23.75 1.45 4.00
C ILE A 50 24.48 2.78 4.28
N ASP A 51 25.15 3.36 3.28
CA ASP A 51 25.88 4.63 3.44
C ASP A 51 24.94 5.80 3.71
N ASP A 52 23.78 5.82 3.03
CA ASP A 52 22.73 6.81 3.29
C ASP A 52 22.27 6.71 4.76
N ILE A 53 21.95 5.50 5.23
CA ILE A 53 21.46 5.29 6.60
C ILE A 53 22.52 5.59 7.67
N ILE A 54 23.80 5.27 7.40
CA ILE A 54 24.93 5.69 8.25
C ILE A 54 24.98 7.22 8.34
N GLN A 55 24.87 7.91 7.20
CA GLN A 55 24.91 9.37 7.17
C GLN A 55 23.70 9.98 7.88
N TRP A 56 22.51 9.43 7.66
CA TRP A 56 21.28 9.84 8.33
C TRP A 56 21.38 9.68 9.83
N THR A 57 21.92 8.55 10.29
CA THR A 57 22.19 8.27 11.71
C THR A 57 23.12 9.31 12.31
N LYS A 58 24.25 9.61 11.66
CA LYS A 58 25.20 10.63 12.13
C LYS A 58 24.57 12.01 12.20
N ASN A 59 23.80 12.39 11.19
CA ASN A 59 23.15 13.70 11.11
C ASN A 59 22.00 13.87 12.10
N SER A 60 21.32 12.78 12.47
CA SER A 60 20.08 12.80 13.24
C SER A 60 20.16 12.10 14.60
N MET A 61 21.36 11.86 15.12
CA MET A 61 21.57 11.16 16.40
C MET A 61 20.84 11.85 17.57
N SER A 62 20.75 13.18 17.56
CA SER A 62 19.99 13.92 18.58
C SER A 62 18.49 13.60 18.53
N GLN A 63 17.90 13.51 17.33
CA GLN A 63 16.50 13.10 17.16
C GLN A 63 16.29 11.65 17.62
N ILE A 64 17.20 10.75 17.24
CA ILE A 64 17.14 9.33 17.63
C ILE A 64 17.16 9.22 19.16
N ASN A 65 18.12 9.85 19.83
CA ASN A 65 18.23 9.81 21.29
C ASN A 65 16.99 10.37 22.00
N LYS A 66 16.36 11.41 21.46
CA LYS A 66 15.09 11.95 22.00
C LYS A 66 13.94 10.95 21.86
N GLY A 67 13.79 10.30 20.70
CA GLY A 67 12.75 9.28 20.50
C GLY A 67 12.96 8.06 21.39
N LYS A 68 14.21 7.59 21.51
CA LYS A 68 14.59 6.51 22.44
C LYS A 68 14.28 6.86 23.90
N ALA A 69 14.59 8.08 24.33
CA ALA A 69 14.30 8.53 25.70
C ALA A 69 12.78 8.49 26.03
N ASN A 70 11.94 8.68 25.01
CA ASN A 70 10.48 8.54 25.12
C ASN A 70 9.99 7.10 24.95
N ARG A 71 10.89 6.11 24.83
CA ARG A 71 10.54 4.70 24.55
C ARG A 71 9.73 4.54 23.26
N VAL A 72 9.89 5.47 22.32
CA VAL A 72 9.13 5.54 21.06
C VAL A 72 7.60 5.54 21.29
N TYR A 73 7.17 6.12 22.42
CA TYR A 73 5.77 6.15 22.84
C TYR A 73 5.31 7.59 23.11
N GLY A 74 4.22 7.99 22.46
CA GLY A 74 3.65 9.34 22.50
C GLY A 74 2.65 9.56 23.63
N GLY A 75 2.30 8.51 24.38
CA GLY A 75 1.30 8.56 25.46
C GLY A 75 -0.04 7.94 25.05
N ASN A 76 -1.06 8.19 25.87
CA ASN A 76 -2.39 7.61 25.69
C ASN A 76 -3.02 8.06 24.35
N ILE A 77 -3.96 7.26 23.84
CA ILE A 77 -4.73 7.59 22.65
C ILE A 77 -5.34 8.99 22.74
N GLY A 78 -5.19 9.78 21.69
CA GLY A 78 -5.60 11.19 21.63
C GLY A 78 -4.47 12.19 21.93
N SER A 79 -3.31 11.72 22.38
CA SER A 79 -2.10 12.55 22.47
C SER A 79 -1.67 13.04 21.09
N GLN A 80 -1.00 14.20 21.03
CA GLN A 80 -0.40 14.68 19.77
C GLN A 80 0.77 13.78 19.35
N ILE A 81 0.99 13.67 18.03
CA ILE A 81 2.11 12.91 17.50
C ILE A 81 3.45 13.50 17.99
N ASN A 82 4.32 12.64 18.50
CA ASN A 82 5.70 12.99 18.80
C ASN A 82 6.59 12.63 17.62
N PHE A 83 7.04 13.64 16.87
CA PHE A 83 7.86 13.40 15.68
C PHE A 83 9.24 12.82 15.96
N TYR A 84 9.78 12.90 17.19
CA TYR A 84 11.01 12.20 17.52
C TYR A 84 10.78 10.68 17.62
N ASN A 85 9.62 10.27 18.13
CA ASN A 85 9.23 8.86 18.18
C ASN A 85 8.97 8.33 16.77
N ALA A 86 8.18 9.05 15.98
CA ALA A 86 7.99 8.73 14.57
C ALA A 86 9.34 8.67 13.83
N PHE A 87 10.26 9.60 14.09
CA PHE A 87 11.58 9.56 13.45
C PHE A 87 12.35 8.27 13.75
N VAL A 88 12.38 7.80 15.00
CA VAL A 88 13.03 6.52 15.36
C VAL A 88 12.35 5.34 14.66
N ALA A 89 11.02 5.24 14.74
CA ALA A 89 10.27 4.18 14.09
C ALA A 89 10.44 4.18 12.56
N PHE A 90 10.59 5.36 11.95
CA PHE A 90 10.95 5.49 10.53
C PHE A 90 12.34 4.92 10.26
N MET A 91 13.35 5.32 11.02
CA MET A 91 14.72 4.82 10.85
C MET A 91 14.75 3.29 10.96
N GLU A 92 14.04 2.68 11.91
CA GLU A 92 13.90 1.23 12.04
C GLU A 92 13.26 0.59 10.78
N SER A 93 12.21 1.19 10.22
CA SER A 93 11.54 0.69 9.00
C SER A 93 12.36 0.91 7.72
N ALA A 94 13.24 1.91 7.68
CA ALA A 94 14.18 2.10 6.59
C ALA A 94 15.35 1.11 6.66
N THR A 95 15.87 0.83 7.85
CA THR A 95 17.04 -0.04 8.04
C THR A 95 16.76 -1.50 7.69
N VAL A 96 15.55 -2.02 7.92
CA VAL A 96 15.21 -3.42 7.58
C VAL A 96 15.34 -3.75 6.09
N TYR A 97 15.37 -2.75 5.19
CA TYR A 97 15.66 -2.97 3.78
C TYR A 97 17.11 -3.41 3.50
N LEU A 98 18.04 -3.22 4.44
CA LEU A 98 19.45 -3.61 4.30
C LEU A 98 19.73 -5.10 4.45
N ARG A 99 18.69 -5.94 4.62
CA ARG A 99 18.88 -7.40 4.68
C ARG A 99 19.45 -7.90 3.34
N ASP A 100 20.50 -8.69 3.42
CA ASP A 100 21.04 -9.41 2.27
C ASP A 100 20.12 -10.58 1.92
N THR A 101 19.26 -10.36 0.91
CA THR A 101 18.33 -11.37 0.40
C THR A 101 19.05 -12.56 -0.22
N ALA A 102 20.22 -12.36 -0.84
CA ALA A 102 20.98 -13.44 -1.47
C ALA A 102 21.46 -14.45 -0.42
N ALA A 103 21.95 -13.98 0.73
CA ALA A 103 22.32 -14.85 1.84
C ALA A 103 21.14 -15.68 2.37
N VAL A 104 19.91 -15.12 2.42
CA VAL A 104 18.72 -15.87 2.83
C VAL A 104 18.31 -16.91 1.79
N VAL A 105 18.37 -16.56 0.51
CA VAL A 105 18.13 -17.50 -0.60
C VAL A 105 19.14 -18.65 -0.56
N GLU A 106 20.42 -18.34 -0.36
CA GLU A 106 21.48 -19.34 -0.21
C GLU A 106 21.24 -20.24 1.01
N ALA A 107 20.79 -19.68 2.15
CA ALA A 107 20.44 -20.48 3.32
C ALA A 107 19.35 -21.51 2.99
N ILE A 108 18.33 -21.14 2.21
CA ILE A 108 17.29 -22.08 1.77
C ILE A 108 17.84 -23.14 0.82
N HIS A 109 18.72 -22.77 -0.12
CA HIS A 109 19.40 -23.75 -0.98
C HIS A 109 20.23 -24.75 -0.18
N ILE A 110 20.95 -24.29 0.84
CA ILE A 110 21.70 -25.16 1.75
C ILE A 110 20.74 -26.09 2.52
N LEU A 111 19.60 -25.59 3.02
CA LEU A 111 18.60 -26.42 3.71
C LEU A 111 17.97 -27.48 2.80
N ARG A 112 17.84 -27.22 1.50
CA ARG A 112 17.38 -28.20 0.49
C ARG A 112 18.43 -29.27 0.16
N SER A 113 19.70 -29.02 0.48
CA SER A 113 20.78 -29.95 0.18
C SER A 113 20.82 -31.15 1.16
N ASN A 114 21.56 -32.19 0.76
CA ASN A 114 21.85 -33.37 1.58
C ASN A 114 23.13 -33.21 2.42
N ARG A 115 23.59 -31.98 2.68
CA ARG A 115 24.80 -31.76 3.49
C ARG A 115 24.56 -32.06 4.97
N ASP A 116 25.56 -32.66 5.62
CA ASP A 116 25.53 -32.95 7.06
C ASP A 116 25.53 -31.67 7.92
N ASP A 117 26.17 -30.59 7.45
CA ASP A 117 26.29 -29.31 8.15
C ASP A 117 25.21 -28.28 7.78
N ARG A 118 24.20 -28.67 6.99
CA ARG A 118 23.22 -27.74 6.40
C ARG A 118 22.52 -26.81 7.39
N LEU A 119 22.23 -27.30 8.60
CA LEU A 119 21.58 -26.50 9.64
C LEU A 119 22.49 -25.41 10.19
N ALA A 120 23.75 -25.76 10.47
CA ALA A 120 24.73 -24.82 10.99
C ALA A 120 25.06 -23.75 9.95
N GLU A 121 25.20 -24.14 8.69
CA GLU A 121 25.53 -23.21 7.62
C GLU A 121 24.36 -22.29 7.26
N ALA A 122 23.13 -22.81 7.22
CA ALA A 122 21.94 -21.98 7.04
C ALA A 122 21.77 -20.96 8.18
N ALA A 123 22.03 -21.36 9.43
CA ALA A 123 22.02 -20.44 10.57
C ALA A 123 23.10 -19.35 10.44
N ARG A 124 24.30 -19.71 9.95
CA ARG A 124 25.40 -18.77 9.69
C ARG A 124 25.01 -17.75 8.62
N LEU A 125 24.43 -18.21 7.50
CA LEU A 125 23.96 -17.36 6.40
C LEU A 125 22.81 -16.44 6.85
N LEU A 126 21.88 -16.94 7.65
CA LEU A 126 20.84 -16.11 8.26
C LEU A 126 21.40 -14.99 9.13
N ALA A 127 22.36 -15.32 10.01
CA ALA A 127 23.04 -14.32 10.83
C ALA A 127 23.77 -13.29 9.95
N GLN A 128 24.49 -13.75 8.93
CA GLN A 128 25.19 -12.89 7.98
C GLN A 128 24.23 -11.95 7.25
N SER A 129 23.03 -12.43 6.91
CA SER A 129 22.04 -11.66 6.13
C SER A 129 21.60 -10.34 6.78
N THR A 130 21.76 -10.22 8.10
CA THR A 130 21.37 -9.05 8.88
C THR A 130 22.54 -8.19 9.33
N SER A 131 23.77 -8.48 8.92
CA SER A 131 24.99 -7.78 9.39
C SER A 131 24.96 -6.27 9.19
N ALA A 132 24.40 -5.80 8.06
CA ALA A 132 24.22 -4.38 7.78
C ALA A 132 23.22 -3.72 8.74
N ILE A 133 22.13 -4.43 9.08
CA ILE A 133 21.13 -3.98 10.04
C ILE A 133 21.72 -3.94 11.45
N ASP A 134 22.44 -4.99 11.85
CA ASP A 134 23.12 -5.08 13.15
C ASP A 134 24.12 -3.92 13.33
N LYS A 135 24.89 -3.59 12.29
CA LYS A 135 25.81 -2.43 12.31
C LYS A 135 25.09 -1.11 12.57
N ILE A 136 23.93 -0.88 11.97
CA ILE A 136 23.14 0.34 12.19
C ILE A 136 22.51 0.34 13.59
N ALA A 137 21.92 -0.79 14.01
CA ALA A 137 21.34 -0.94 15.35
C ALA A 137 22.37 -0.66 16.46
N ASP A 138 23.61 -1.13 16.27
CA ASP A 138 24.73 -0.88 17.18
C ASP A 138 25.04 0.61 17.32
N MET A 139 24.96 1.39 16.23
CA MET A 139 25.14 2.86 16.29
C MET A 139 24.07 3.55 17.14
N TRP A 140 22.91 2.93 17.30
CA TRP A 140 21.80 3.43 18.12
C TRP A 140 21.79 2.84 19.52
N ASP A 141 22.81 2.08 19.94
CA ASP A 141 22.83 1.32 21.20
C ASP A 141 21.65 0.35 21.32
N MET A 142 21.35 -0.33 20.21
CA MET A 142 20.31 -1.34 20.06
C MET A 142 20.88 -2.60 19.43
N GLN A 143 20.09 -3.65 19.41
CA GLN A 143 20.35 -4.93 18.75
C GLN A 143 19.16 -5.25 17.85
N PHE A 144 19.45 -5.87 16.71
CA PHE A 144 18.42 -6.36 15.81
C PHE A 144 18.26 -7.87 15.93
N ILE A 145 17.01 -8.34 15.82
CA ILE A 145 16.65 -9.76 15.73
C ILE A 145 15.69 -9.93 14.56
N GLN A 146 16.02 -10.79 13.61
CA GLN A 146 15.06 -11.22 12.60
C GLN A 146 14.10 -12.25 13.21
N ILE A 147 12.79 -12.04 13.04
CA ILE A 147 11.75 -12.86 13.66
C ILE A 147 11.21 -13.89 12.68
N CYS A 148 10.78 -13.45 11.50
CA CYS A 148 10.17 -14.32 10.51
C CYS A 148 10.20 -13.69 9.11
N ASP A 149 10.09 -14.55 8.08
CA ASP A 149 9.82 -14.14 6.71
C ASP A 149 8.31 -14.20 6.41
N LEU A 150 7.81 -13.26 5.61
CA LEU A 150 6.41 -13.15 5.22
C LEU A 150 6.30 -13.50 3.74
N VAL A 151 6.12 -14.79 3.44
CA VAL A 151 6.04 -15.25 2.05
C VAL A 151 4.60 -15.29 1.55
N SER A 152 4.41 -14.88 0.30
CA SER A 152 3.12 -14.46 -0.25
C SER A 152 2.10 -15.59 -0.49
N TYR A 153 2.52 -16.84 -0.76
CA TYR A 153 1.61 -17.91 -1.22
C TYR A 153 1.91 -19.31 -0.66
N HIS A 154 0.82 -20.06 -0.44
CA HIS A 154 0.70 -21.52 -0.31
C HIS A 154 1.04 -22.19 -1.68
N PRO A 155 1.48 -23.48 -1.77
CA PRO A 155 2.08 -24.19 -2.93
C PRO A 155 1.53 -24.09 -4.37
N ASP A 156 0.47 -23.35 -4.69
CA ASP A 156 -0.17 -23.39 -6.01
C ASP A 156 -0.19 -22.03 -6.73
N GLY A 157 0.97 -21.41 -6.97
CA GLY A 157 1.09 -20.42 -8.07
C GLY A 157 1.86 -19.14 -7.79
N HIS A 158 3.19 -19.25 -7.77
CA HIS A 158 4.21 -18.17 -7.75
C HIS A 158 4.66 -17.65 -6.39
N THR A 159 5.98 -17.68 -6.23
CA THR A 159 6.68 -17.77 -4.96
C THR A 159 7.94 -16.92 -5.11
N ARG A 160 8.04 -15.75 -4.48
CA ARG A 160 9.25 -14.93 -4.59
C ARG A 160 9.81 -14.64 -3.20
N LEU A 161 11.00 -15.16 -2.90
CA LEU A 161 11.71 -14.94 -1.62
C LEU A 161 12.44 -13.57 -1.53
N VAL A 162 12.04 -12.58 -2.33
CA VAL A 162 12.46 -11.16 -2.20
C VAL A 162 11.56 -10.42 -1.18
N GLY A 163 10.63 -11.15 -0.58
CA GLY A 163 9.45 -10.65 0.11
C GLY A 163 9.66 -9.85 1.41
N PRO A 164 8.54 -9.40 1.98
CA PRO A 164 8.49 -8.71 3.27
C PRO A 164 8.97 -9.66 4.39
N PHE A 165 9.49 -9.09 5.46
CA PHE A 165 9.89 -9.85 6.65
C PHE A 165 9.72 -8.98 7.90
N CYS A 166 9.76 -9.63 9.06
CA CYS A 166 9.63 -8.98 10.35
C CYS A 166 10.91 -9.15 11.17
N GLY A 167 11.30 -8.09 11.86
CA GLY A 167 12.34 -8.13 12.89
C GLY A 167 12.03 -7.18 14.04
N ALA A 168 12.88 -7.21 15.07
CA ALA A 168 12.76 -6.33 16.21
C ALA A 168 14.05 -5.58 16.51
N PHE A 169 13.92 -4.29 16.84
CA PHE A 169 14.97 -3.47 17.42
C PHE A 169 14.79 -3.41 18.92
N VAL A 170 15.81 -3.85 19.65
CA VAL A 170 15.78 -3.96 21.11
C VAL A 170 16.96 -3.19 21.70
N PRO A 171 16.78 -2.26 22.64
CA PRO A 171 17.87 -1.62 23.37
C PRO A 171 18.80 -2.65 24.01
N LYS A 172 20.12 -2.40 23.96
CA LYS A 172 21.11 -3.28 24.60
C LYS A 172 20.88 -3.40 26.12
N ASP A 173 20.29 -2.37 26.73
CA ASP A 173 19.92 -2.31 28.14
C ASP A 173 18.45 -2.68 28.40
N ILE A 174 17.84 -3.60 27.63
CA ILE A 174 16.43 -3.99 27.78
C ILE A 174 16.01 -4.41 29.21
N GLY A 175 16.95 -4.87 30.05
CA GLY A 175 16.69 -5.16 31.47
C GLY A 175 16.71 -3.93 32.39
N GLY A 176 16.92 -2.74 31.83
CA GLY A 176 17.12 -1.47 32.52
C GLY A 176 15.83 -0.80 33.01
N LYS A 177 15.92 0.52 33.26
CA LYS A 177 14.83 1.27 33.92
C LYS A 177 13.60 1.47 33.03
N ASN A 178 13.79 1.66 31.73
CA ASN A 178 12.75 2.08 30.79
C ASN A 178 12.69 1.16 29.56
N PRO A 179 12.34 -0.13 29.74
CA PRO A 179 12.43 -1.11 28.67
C PRO A 179 11.43 -0.83 27.54
N TYR A 180 11.84 -1.00 26.29
CA TYR A 180 10.98 -0.92 25.13
C TYR A 180 11.57 -1.71 23.97
N PHE A 181 10.78 -2.03 22.94
CA PHE A 181 11.30 -2.59 21.70
C PHE A 181 10.39 -2.26 20.52
N GLY A 182 10.96 -2.18 19.33
CA GLY A 182 10.23 -1.92 18.09
C GLY A 182 10.09 -3.17 17.25
N ILE A 183 8.88 -3.49 16.79
CA ILE A 183 8.61 -4.53 15.79
C ILE A 183 8.56 -3.83 14.43
N SER A 184 9.49 -4.15 13.54
CA SER A 184 9.68 -3.48 12.25
C SER A 184 9.48 -4.44 11.08
N PHE A 185 8.71 -4.00 10.09
CA PHE A 185 8.40 -4.76 8.89
C PHE A 185 9.07 -4.15 7.66
N LYS A 186 9.80 -4.98 6.89
CA LYS A 186 10.32 -4.61 5.57
C LYS A 186 9.17 -4.58 4.56
N GLY A 187 9.13 -3.54 3.71
CA GLY A 187 8.26 -3.53 2.54
C GLY A 187 8.87 -4.22 1.31
N THR A 188 8.29 -4.00 0.13
CA THR A 188 8.76 -4.62 -1.12
C THR A 188 10.03 -3.92 -1.62
N SER A 189 10.99 -4.70 -2.14
CA SER A 189 12.19 -4.14 -2.80
C SER A 189 11.96 -3.79 -4.28
N THR A 190 10.86 -4.26 -4.88
CA THR A 190 10.44 -4.02 -6.27
C THR A 190 9.06 -3.36 -6.30
N TYR A 191 8.95 -2.20 -6.95
CA TYR A 191 7.75 -1.34 -6.83
C TYR A 191 6.74 -1.51 -7.97
N GLY A 192 7.21 -1.72 -9.22
CA GLY A 192 6.35 -1.73 -10.41
C GLY A 192 5.29 -2.84 -10.43
N GLU A 193 5.68 -4.09 -10.19
CA GLU A 193 4.75 -5.23 -10.11
C GLU A 193 3.82 -5.11 -8.89
N TRP A 194 4.38 -4.71 -7.75
CA TRP A 194 3.62 -4.63 -6.50
C TRP A 194 2.52 -3.55 -6.54
N LEU A 195 2.79 -2.37 -7.11
CA LEU A 195 1.77 -1.33 -7.21
C LEU A 195 0.58 -1.80 -8.07
N ASN A 196 0.83 -2.58 -9.13
CA ASN A 196 -0.23 -3.15 -9.96
C ASN A 196 -1.09 -4.16 -9.16
N ASP A 197 -0.47 -5.04 -8.38
CA ASP A 197 -1.17 -5.99 -7.50
C ASP A 197 -2.01 -5.28 -6.43
N LEU A 198 -1.54 -4.14 -5.94
CA LEU A 198 -2.28 -3.36 -4.94
C LEU A 198 -3.50 -2.64 -5.49
N ILE A 199 -3.50 -2.29 -6.78
CA ILE A 199 -4.63 -1.62 -7.40
C ILE A 199 -5.82 -2.59 -7.56
N SER A 200 -5.55 -3.91 -7.68
CA SER A 200 -6.54 -4.97 -7.88
C SER A 200 -6.83 -5.82 -6.62
N MET A 201 -6.53 -5.34 -5.41
CA MET A 201 -6.56 -6.15 -4.18
C MET A 201 -7.88 -6.86 -3.89
N VAL A 202 -7.81 -8.20 -3.92
CA VAL A 202 -8.83 -9.12 -3.44
C VAL A 202 -8.90 -9.08 -1.90
N THR A 203 -10.10 -9.28 -1.36
CA THR A 203 -10.33 -9.38 0.09
C THR A 203 -10.67 -10.78 0.56
N VAL A 204 -10.20 -11.12 1.76
CA VAL A 204 -10.59 -12.32 2.52
C VAL A 204 -11.24 -11.91 3.84
N GLN A 205 -12.05 -12.81 4.41
CA GLN A 205 -12.55 -12.66 5.77
C GLN A 205 -11.50 -13.16 6.76
N GLY A 206 -11.29 -12.41 7.85
CA GLY A 206 -10.26 -12.72 8.83
C GLY A 206 -10.45 -14.02 9.60
N GLY A 207 -11.68 -14.57 9.64
CA GLY A 207 -12.01 -15.75 10.42
C GLY A 207 -11.75 -15.53 11.91
N ASN A 208 -10.90 -16.38 12.50
CA ASN A 208 -10.47 -16.24 13.90
C ASN A 208 -9.50 -15.07 14.14
N TRP A 209 -9.05 -14.40 13.09
CA TRP A 209 -8.16 -13.26 13.14
C TRP A 209 -8.91 -11.97 12.83
N LEU A 210 -8.41 -10.84 13.34
CA LEU A 210 -8.84 -9.49 12.95
C LEU A 210 -10.36 -9.28 13.02
N TRP A 211 -11.01 -9.83 14.06
CA TRP A 211 -12.45 -9.76 14.30
C TRP A 211 -13.33 -10.28 13.15
N ASN A 212 -12.81 -11.20 12.32
CA ASN A 212 -13.48 -11.66 11.11
C ASN A 212 -13.89 -10.52 10.17
N CYS A 213 -13.10 -9.45 10.10
CA CYS A 213 -13.33 -8.34 9.18
C CYS A 213 -12.75 -8.64 7.79
N SER A 214 -13.09 -7.77 6.83
CA SER A 214 -12.65 -7.87 5.44
C SER A 214 -11.26 -7.24 5.25
N ILE A 215 -10.26 -8.07 4.93
CA ILE A 215 -8.84 -7.70 4.87
C ILE A 215 -8.29 -7.99 3.48
N SER A 216 -7.26 -7.26 3.05
CA SER A 216 -6.54 -7.63 1.83
C SER A 216 -5.95 -9.04 1.93
N GLN A 217 -6.24 -9.86 0.94
CA GLN A 217 -5.74 -11.23 0.82
C GLN A 217 -4.21 -11.28 0.86
N GLY A 218 -3.55 -10.39 0.10
CA GLY A 218 -2.09 -10.35 -0.04
C GLY A 218 -1.36 -9.99 1.26
N PHE A 219 -2.05 -9.37 2.21
CA PHE A 219 -1.49 -9.05 3.53
C PHE A 219 -1.89 -10.07 4.59
N PHE A 220 -3.07 -10.67 4.44
CA PHE A 220 -3.60 -11.62 5.40
C PHE A 220 -2.82 -12.94 5.42
N TYR A 221 -2.72 -13.61 4.28
CA TYR A 221 -2.12 -14.95 4.23
C TYR A 221 -0.66 -15.00 4.68
N PRO A 222 0.21 -14.04 4.30
CA PRO A 222 1.62 -14.08 4.72
C PRO A 222 1.80 -13.89 6.23
N LEU A 223 0.79 -13.37 6.94
CA LEU A 223 0.87 -13.11 8.37
C LEU A 223 0.17 -14.18 9.22
N PHE A 224 -0.94 -14.74 8.72
CA PHE A 224 -1.85 -15.58 9.50
C PHE A 224 -2.02 -17.02 9.01
N SER A 225 -1.51 -17.39 7.84
CA SER A 225 -1.54 -18.78 7.38
C SER A 225 -0.35 -19.59 7.86
N THR A 226 -0.55 -20.90 8.03
CA THR A 226 0.52 -21.87 8.21
C THR A 226 1.00 -22.38 6.86
N TYR A 227 2.29 -22.70 6.77
CA TYR A 227 2.83 -23.51 5.66
C TYR A 227 2.16 -24.89 5.64
N ASN A 228 2.32 -25.69 4.56
CA ASN A 228 1.77 -27.05 4.37
C ASN A 228 1.97 -28.06 5.53
N ASN A 229 2.66 -27.67 6.58
CA ASN A 229 2.89 -28.42 7.79
C ASN A 229 2.31 -27.66 8.98
N SER A 230 1.24 -28.21 9.57
CA SER A 230 0.53 -27.68 10.75
C SER A 230 1.39 -27.53 12.01
N LYS A 231 2.65 -27.98 11.99
CA LYS A 231 3.61 -27.82 13.08
C LYS A 231 4.32 -26.45 13.09
N ILE A 232 4.31 -25.70 12.00
CA ILE A 232 4.97 -24.38 11.97
C ILE A 232 3.98 -23.31 12.37
N LYS A 233 4.42 -22.46 13.30
CA LYS A 233 3.65 -21.32 13.76
C LYS A 233 3.43 -20.33 12.61
N THR A 234 2.28 -19.66 12.63
CA THR A 234 2.04 -18.51 11.75
C THR A 234 3.08 -17.42 12.05
N PRO A 235 3.45 -16.58 11.08
CA PRO A 235 4.36 -15.46 11.33
C PRO A 235 3.88 -14.53 12.46
N PHE A 236 2.56 -14.32 12.60
CA PHE A 236 2.01 -13.61 13.75
C PHE A 236 2.31 -14.31 15.09
N ALA A 237 2.13 -15.63 15.17
CA ALA A 237 2.44 -16.38 16.38
C ALA A 237 3.96 -16.35 16.69
N MET A 238 4.82 -16.34 15.67
CA MET A 238 6.27 -16.14 15.85
C MET A 238 6.60 -14.77 16.43
N ILE A 239 5.86 -13.71 16.05
CA ILE A 239 6.01 -12.36 16.61
C ILE A 239 5.61 -12.35 18.10
N GLN A 240 4.51 -12.99 18.48
CA GLN A 240 4.11 -13.12 19.88
C GLN A 240 5.18 -13.88 20.70
N ASP A 241 5.66 -14.99 20.16
CA ASP A 241 6.74 -15.80 20.74
C ASP A 241 8.05 -15.00 20.93
N ALA A 242 8.41 -14.17 19.95
CA ALA A 242 9.58 -13.30 20.03
C ALA A 242 9.41 -12.23 21.12
N ALA A 243 8.25 -11.59 21.19
CA ALA A 243 7.93 -10.65 22.26
C ALA A 243 8.00 -11.31 23.65
N GLN A 244 7.46 -12.51 23.82
CA GLN A 244 7.55 -13.27 25.07
C GLN A 244 9.00 -13.60 25.44
N SER A 245 9.81 -14.02 24.45
CA SER A 245 11.24 -14.28 24.64
C SER A 245 12.02 -13.02 25.05
N ILE A 246 11.74 -11.86 24.44
CA ILE A 246 12.32 -10.57 24.85
C ILE A 246 11.90 -10.23 26.29
N MET A 247 10.61 -10.37 26.60
CA MET A 247 10.07 -10.06 27.92
C MET A 247 10.65 -10.95 29.03
N SER A 248 11.15 -12.15 28.73
CA SER A 248 11.82 -13.02 29.71
C SER A 248 13.02 -12.37 30.43
N LYS A 249 13.60 -11.32 29.84
CA LYS A 249 14.70 -10.54 30.41
C LYS A 249 14.26 -9.28 31.15
N VAL A 250 12.96 -8.97 31.14
CA VAL A 250 12.41 -7.73 31.67
C VAL A 250 11.59 -8.00 32.93
N LYS A 251 11.80 -7.15 33.94
CA LYS A 251 11.13 -7.23 35.25
C LYS A 251 10.13 -6.09 35.49
N THR A 252 10.20 -5.05 34.69
CA THR A 252 9.39 -3.84 34.80
C THR A 252 8.45 -3.72 33.60
N SER A 253 7.56 -2.72 33.63
CA SER A 253 6.66 -2.47 32.52
C SER A 253 7.42 -2.08 31.24
N THR A 254 7.12 -2.77 30.13
CA THR A 254 7.70 -2.56 28.80
C THR A 254 6.69 -1.95 27.84
N VAL A 255 7.17 -1.22 26.84
CA VAL A 255 6.36 -0.73 25.72
C VAL A 255 6.87 -1.35 24.42
N ALA A 256 5.97 -1.87 23.59
CA ALA A 256 6.28 -2.32 22.24
C ALA A 256 5.63 -1.41 21.20
N HIS A 257 6.38 -0.85 20.28
CA HIS A 257 5.82 -0.14 19.13
C HIS A 257 5.91 -0.99 17.87
N VAL A 258 5.06 -0.68 16.89
CA VAL A 258 5.03 -1.40 15.60
C VAL A 258 5.25 -0.41 14.46
N THR A 259 6.12 -0.76 13.51
CA THR A 259 6.49 0.16 12.42
C THR A 259 6.70 -0.55 11.10
N GLY A 260 6.50 0.19 10.00
CA GLY A 260 6.74 -0.32 8.66
C GLY A 260 6.57 0.76 7.59
N HIS A 261 7.34 0.62 6.52
CA HIS A 261 7.27 1.47 5.34
C HIS A 261 6.67 0.71 4.15
N SER A 262 5.90 1.39 3.30
CA SER A 262 5.30 0.78 2.11
C SER A 262 4.46 -0.45 2.48
N LEU A 263 4.62 -1.57 1.76
CA LEU A 263 4.06 -2.88 2.11
C LEU A 263 4.28 -3.26 3.59
N GLY A 264 5.43 -2.94 4.17
CA GLY A 264 5.73 -3.21 5.58
C GLY A 264 4.77 -2.48 6.52
N GLY A 265 4.30 -1.29 6.13
CA GLY A 265 3.30 -0.55 6.90
C GLY A 265 1.91 -1.21 6.91
N ALA A 266 1.56 -1.95 5.86
CA ALA A 266 0.33 -2.75 5.86
C ALA A 266 0.42 -3.93 6.84
N TYR A 267 1.55 -4.65 6.86
CA TYR A 267 1.79 -5.72 7.85
C TYR A 267 1.87 -5.19 9.28
N ALA A 268 2.47 -4.01 9.48
CA ALA A 268 2.46 -3.32 10.75
C ALA A 268 1.02 -3.04 11.22
N THR A 269 0.15 -2.60 10.31
CA THR A 269 -1.28 -2.34 10.59
C THR A 269 -2.02 -3.59 11.01
N LEU A 270 -1.89 -4.70 10.28
CA LEU A 270 -2.55 -5.95 10.63
C LEU A 270 -2.00 -6.57 11.93
N THR A 271 -0.68 -6.53 12.12
CA THR A 271 -0.04 -7.02 13.34
C THR A 271 -0.50 -6.22 14.55
N TYR A 272 -0.50 -4.88 14.47
CA TYR A 272 -0.96 -4.03 15.55
C TYR A 272 -2.42 -4.29 15.89
N ALA A 273 -3.28 -4.44 14.88
CA ALA A 273 -4.68 -4.74 15.08
C ALA A 273 -4.90 -6.09 15.77
N GLN A 274 -4.19 -7.14 15.34
CA GLN A 274 -4.28 -8.43 16.00
C GLN A 274 -3.69 -8.41 17.42
N LEU A 275 -2.65 -7.61 17.69
CA LEU A 275 -2.15 -7.41 19.05
C LEU A 275 -3.15 -6.66 19.95
N CYS A 276 -3.95 -5.73 19.42
CA CYS A 276 -5.08 -5.15 20.16
C CYS A 276 -6.15 -6.22 20.47
N ASN A 277 -6.39 -7.14 19.53
CA ASN A 277 -7.39 -8.20 19.68
C ASN A 277 -6.96 -9.27 20.70
N SER A 278 -5.77 -9.84 20.55
CA SER A 278 -5.31 -11.01 21.32
C SER A 278 -4.18 -10.75 22.31
N GLY A 279 -3.60 -9.55 22.32
CA GLY A 279 -2.41 -9.23 23.09
C GLY A 279 -1.16 -10.00 22.62
N PHE A 280 -0.10 -9.93 23.43
CA PHE A 280 1.17 -10.64 23.21
C PHE A 280 1.18 -12.07 23.82
N GLY A 281 0.06 -12.54 24.35
CA GLY A 281 0.01 -13.74 25.19
C GLY A 281 0.53 -13.49 26.60
N ARG A 282 0.96 -14.55 27.30
CA ARG A 282 1.45 -14.47 28.69
C ARG A 282 2.89 -13.94 28.71
N THR A 283 3.11 -12.78 29.32
CA THR A 283 4.43 -12.19 29.55
C THR A 283 4.82 -12.21 31.02
N THR A 284 6.12 -12.17 31.30
CA THR A 284 6.70 -12.18 32.66
C THR A 284 6.57 -10.85 33.40
N ALA A 285 6.28 -9.77 32.68
CA ALA A 285 6.02 -8.44 33.20
C ALA A 285 4.98 -7.72 32.31
N PRO A 286 4.35 -6.61 32.78
CA PRO A 286 3.39 -5.86 31.99
C PRO A 286 4.00 -5.40 30.66
N LEU A 287 3.37 -5.76 29.55
CA LEU A 287 3.76 -5.32 28.21
C LEU A 287 2.62 -4.50 27.62
N TYR A 288 2.86 -3.21 27.42
CA TYR A 288 1.95 -2.30 26.76
C TYR A 288 2.23 -2.26 25.27
N LEU A 289 1.15 -2.32 24.48
CA LEU A 289 1.24 -2.02 23.06
C LEU A 289 1.29 -0.50 22.93
N GLY A 290 2.47 0.04 22.61
CA GLY A 290 2.69 1.47 22.39
C GLY A 290 2.05 1.94 21.10
N ASP A 291 2.66 2.94 20.46
CA ASP A 291 2.13 3.45 19.20
C ASP A 291 2.50 2.56 18.01
N MET A 292 1.67 2.62 16.97
CA MET A 292 2.05 2.19 15.63
C MET A 292 2.45 3.41 14.80
N TYR A 293 3.51 3.28 14.00
CA TYR A 293 3.92 4.29 13.04
C TYR A 293 4.10 3.67 11.66
N THR A 294 3.28 4.06 10.70
CA THR A 294 3.40 3.57 9.31
C THR A 294 3.78 4.69 8.36
N TYR A 295 4.56 4.38 7.33
CA TYR A 295 5.10 5.34 6.37
C TYR A 295 4.73 4.92 4.96
N GLY A 296 3.90 5.71 4.29
CA GLY A 296 3.56 5.43 2.90
C GLY A 296 2.81 4.11 2.72
N ALA A 297 2.13 3.63 3.77
CA ALA A 297 1.47 2.33 3.75
C ALA A 297 0.20 2.36 2.89
N PRO A 298 -0.11 1.31 2.11
CA PRO A 298 -1.40 1.16 1.44
C PRO A 298 -2.49 0.81 2.46
N ARG A 299 -3.77 0.88 2.07
CA ARG A 299 -4.89 0.49 2.93
C ARG A 299 -4.89 -1.03 3.14
N ALA A 300 -4.90 -1.48 4.39
CA ALA A 300 -4.74 -2.90 4.70
C ALA A 300 -6.06 -3.69 4.74
N GLY A 301 -7.18 -3.01 4.98
CA GLY A 301 -8.50 -3.63 5.10
C GLY A 301 -9.63 -2.65 4.82
N ARG A 302 -10.86 -3.14 4.88
CA ARG A 302 -12.05 -2.35 4.62
C ARG A 302 -12.53 -1.60 5.88
N ASN A 303 -13.59 -0.82 5.72
CA ASN A 303 -14.14 0.03 6.74
C ASN A 303 -14.61 -0.72 8.01
N ASP A 304 -15.11 -1.94 7.87
CA ASP A 304 -15.40 -2.84 9.00
C ASP A 304 -14.16 -3.08 9.87
N PHE A 305 -13.01 -3.40 9.25
CA PHE A 305 -11.74 -3.58 9.93
C PHE A 305 -11.27 -2.32 10.66
N ALA A 306 -11.32 -1.16 9.99
CA ALA A 306 -10.87 0.10 10.60
C ALA A 306 -11.75 0.51 11.78
N ASN A 307 -13.06 0.28 11.70
CA ASN A 307 -13.97 0.49 12.83
C ASN A 307 -13.70 -0.48 14.00
N ALA A 308 -13.44 -1.77 13.72
CA ALA A 308 -13.13 -2.75 14.74
C ALA A 308 -11.84 -2.39 15.50
N LEU A 309 -10.78 -1.99 14.78
CA LEU A 309 -9.54 -1.52 15.40
C LEU A 309 -9.78 -0.28 16.26
N ARG A 310 -10.51 0.71 15.74
CA ARG A 310 -10.86 1.93 16.49
C ARG A 310 -11.63 1.61 17.77
N ALA A 311 -12.55 0.64 17.72
CA ALA A 311 -13.31 0.20 18.88
C ALA A 311 -12.40 -0.50 19.91
N ALA A 312 -11.51 -1.39 19.47
CA ALA A 312 -10.55 -2.08 20.33
C ALA A 312 -9.57 -1.11 21.01
N GLN A 313 -9.04 -0.15 20.27
CA GLN A 313 -8.19 0.92 20.82
C GLN A 313 -8.93 1.74 21.88
N ARG A 314 -10.21 2.05 21.65
CA ARG A 314 -11.03 2.79 22.62
C ARG A 314 -11.34 2.00 23.90
N SER A 315 -11.50 0.68 23.81
CA SER A 315 -11.75 -0.14 25.00
C SER A 315 -10.48 -0.41 25.82
N GLN A 316 -9.29 -0.22 25.23
CA GLN A 316 -7.99 -0.51 25.83
C GLN A 316 -7.08 0.73 25.96
N GLN A 317 -7.64 1.92 26.12
CA GLN A 317 -6.89 3.21 26.09
C GLN A 317 -5.76 3.35 27.11
N SER A 318 -5.77 2.57 28.19
CA SER A 318 -4.72 2.56 29.21
C SER A 318 -3.56 1.61 28.90
N THR A 319 -3.69 0.75 27.89
CA THR A 319 -2.71 -0.31 27.57
C THR A 319 -2.30 -0.36 26.09
N VAL A 320 -2.94 0.45 25.25
CA VAL A 320 -2.76 0.53 23.79
C VAL A 320 -2.51 1.98 23.36
N GLY A 321 -1.55 2.19 22.45
CA GLY A 321 -1.22 3.48 21.86
C GLY A 321 -2.02 3.86 20.61
N SER A 322 -1.58 4.95 19.98
CA SER A 322 -2.18 5.52 18.78
C SER A 322 -1.63 4.88 17.50
N THR A 323 -2.40 4.92 16.42
CA THR A 323 -2.04 4.33 15.12
C THR A 323 -1.71 5.40 14.09
N TRP A 324 -0.50 5.95 14.16
CA TRP A 324 -0.07 7.06 13.30
C TRP A 324 0.26 6.61 11.88
N ARG A 325 -0.46 7.16 10.90
CA ARG A 325 -0.16 7.02 9.47
C ARG A 325 0.53 8.27 8.96
N ILE A 326 1.82 8.15 8.64
CA ILE A 326 2.63 9.24 8.12
C ILE A 326 2.68 9.13 6.60
N VAL A 327 2.20 10.17 5.92
CA VAL A 327 2.10 10.22 4.46
C VAL A 327 2.88 11.40 3.94
N ASN A 328 3.86 11.15 3.07
CA ASN A 328 4.49 12.23 2.33
C ASN A 328 3.48 12.82 1.34
N LYS A 329 3.41 14.15 1.19
CA LYS A 329 2.30 14.83 0.51
C LYS A 329 2.00 14.28 -0.89
N ASP A 330 3.04 14.00 -1.65
CA ASP A 330 2.95 13.59 -3.06
C ASP A 330 3.07 12.06 -3.24
N ASP A 331 3.08 11.29 -2.15
CA ASP A 331 3.14 9.82 -2.18
C ASP A 331 1.78 9.24 -2.56
N TYR A 332 1.80 8.39 -3.59
CA TYR A 332 0.63 7.73 -4.13
C TYR A 332 0.28 6.40 -3.44
N VAL A 333 1.23 5.69 -2.83
CA VAL A 333 0.96 4.36 -2.24
C VAL A 333 -0.13 4.38 -1.17
N PRO A 334 -0.25 5.41 -0.31
CA PRO A 334 -1.34 5.48 0.65
C PRO A 334 -2.73 5.60 0.02
N GLN A 335 -2.82 5.79 -1.28
CA GLN A 335 -4.07 6.00 -2.00
C GLN A 335 -4.60 4.71 -2.63
N VAL A 336 -3.87 3.60 -2.50
CA VAL A 336 -4.29 2.27 -2.97
C VAL A 336 -4.56 1.30 -1.79
N PRO A 337 -5.38 0.25 -1.98
CA PRO A 337 -6.28 0.03 -3.11
C PRO A 337 -7.31 1.15 -3.24
N VAL A 338 -7.63 1.46 -4.50
CA VAL A 338 -8.61 2.47 -4.86
C VAL A 338 -10.00 1.84 -4.80
N THR A 339 -10.95 2.53 -4.18
CA THR A 339 -12.36 2.11 -4.28
C THR A 339 -12.99 2.87 -5.44
N PHE A 340 -13.11 2.23 -6.60
CA PHE A 340 -13.69 2.83 -7.82
C PHE A 340 -15.22 2.96 -7.78
N ILE A 341 -15.88 2.37 -6.78
CA ILE A 341 -17.35 2.34 -6.65
C ILE A 341 -17.75 3.20 -5.44
N PRO A 342 -18.28 4.43 -5.66
CA PRO A 342 -18.65 5.36 -4.58
C PRO A 342 -19.70 4.79 -3.62
N TRP A 343 -20.50 3.82 -4.08
CA TRP A 343 -21.59 3.21 -3.32
C TRP A 343 -21.19 1.91 -2.60
N HIS A 344 -19.92 1.49 -2.69
CA HIS A 344 -19.48 0.26 -2.03
C HIS A 344 -19.64 0.41 -0.51
N LYS A 345 -20.55 -0.37 0.10
CA LYS A 345 -20.93 -0.21 1.53
C LYS A 345 -19.78 -0.42 2.52
N ASN A 346 -18.71 -1.09 2.08
CA ASN A 346 -17.52 -1.37 2.89
C ASN A 346 -16.21 -1.07 2.11
N PRO A 347 -15.86 0.20 1.84
CA PRO A 347 -14.70 0.55 1.02
C PRO A 347 -13.39 0.21 1.74
N PHE A 348 -12.29 0.12 1.00
CA PHE A 348 -10.97 0.15 1.64
C PHE A 348 -10.75 1.53 2.24
N VAL A 349 -10.39 1.56 3.52
CA VAL A 349 -10.08 2.81 4.24
C VAL A 349 -8.87 2.60 5.10
N HIS A 350 -8.23 3.71 5.43
CA HIS A 350 -7.16 3.67 6.42
C HIS A 350 -7.68 3.71 7.86
N VAL A 351 -6.84 3.18 8.77
CA VAL A 351 -7.01 3.33 10.23
C VAL A 351 -6.58 4.74 10.67
N ASP A 352 -7.09 5.25 11.79
CA ASP A 352 -6.72 6.58 12.29
C ASP A 352 -5.51 6.54 13.21
N ALA A 353 -4.67 7.55 13.34
CA ALA A 353 -4.77 8.93 12.85
C ALA A 353 -3.75 9.23 11.74
N GLY A 354 -4.12 10.12 10.81
CA GLY A 354 -3.26 10.50 9.68
C GLY A 354 -2.47 11.79 9.90
N MET A 355 -1.22 11.81 9.44
CA MET A 355 -0.34 12.97 9.43
C MET A 355 0.36 13.12 8.08
N LYS A 356 0.19 14.28 7.43
CA LYS A 356 0.86 14.60 6.18
C LYS A 356 2.17 15.33 6.45
N VAL A 357 3.27 14.85 5.87
CA VAL A 357 4.62 15.42 6.03
C VAL A 357 5.13 15.97 4.71
N ILE A 358 5.95 17.03 4.78
CA ILE A 358 6.51 17.73 3.62
C ILE A 358 7.97 18.09 3.92
N LYS A 359 8.84 17.97 2.90
CA LYS A 359 10.28 18.26 2.99
C LYS A 359 10.67 19.67 3.45
N ASN A 360 9.76 20.64 3.33
CA ASN A 360 10.01 22.06 3.58
C ASN A 360 8.83 22.80 4.22
N ALA A 361 7.88 22.07 4.83
CA ALA A 361 6.74 22.67 5.51
C ALA A 361 6.35 21.87 6.75
N LYS A 362 5.68 22.52 7.68
CA LYS A 362 5.22 21.87 8.91
C LYS A 362 4.24 20.75 8.57
N PRO A 363 4.31 19.59 9.25
CA PRO A 363 3.30 18.56 9.11
C PRO A 363 1.91 19.06 9.50
N PHE A 364 0.88 18.46 8.91
CA PHE A 364 -0.51 18.78 9.22
C PHE A 364 -1.39 17.50 9.25
N PRO A 365 -2.41 17.47 10.13
CA PRO A 365 -3.27 16.29 10.27
C PRO A 365 -4.05 16.01 8.98
N MET A 366 -4.33 14.74 8.75
CA MET A 366 -5.24 14.29 7.69
C MET A 366 -6.60 13.93 8.28
N ASN A 367 -7.65 14.10 7.49
CA ASN A 367 -8.98 13.66 7.88
C ASN A 367 -9.02 12.13 8.03
N SER A 368 -9.89 11.66 8.92
CA SER A 368 -10.20 10.23 9.03
C SER A 368 -10.82 9.73 7.74
N GLU A 369 -10.41 8.53 7.33
CA GLU A 369 -11.04 7.81 6.21
C GLU A 369 -12.14 6.85 6.71
N ILE A 370 -12.25 6.64 8.02
CA ILE A 370 -13.23 5.71 8.60
C ILE A 370 -14.64 6.25 8.38
N ASN A 371 -15.51 5.40 7.85
CA ASN A 371 -16.87 5.69 7.41
C ASN A 371 -16.96 6.72 6.28
N THR A 372 -15.93 6.76 5.44
CA THR A 372 -15.89 7.57 4.21
C THR A 372 -15.65 6.69 2.99
N HIS A 373 -15.78 7.27 1.80
CA HIS A 373 -15.44 6.66 0.53
C HIS A 373 -14.27 7.42 -0.10
N PRO A 374 -13.01 7.00 0.16
CA PRO A 374 -11.85 7.70 -0.38
C PRO A 374 -11.87 7.67 -1.91
N TRP A 375 -11.87 8.85 -2.53
CA TRP A 375 -11.92 8.98 -3.99
C TRP A 375 -10.66 8.41 -4.68
N PRO A 376 -10.80 7.89 -5.91
CA PRO A 376 -9.67 7.52 -6.76
C PRO A 376 -8.66 8.65 -6.93
N THR A 377 -7.44 8.35 -6.48
CA THR A 377 -6.18 9.03 -6.74
C THR A 377 -5.69 8.92 -8.19
N VAL A 378 -5.36 9.98 -8.94
CA VAL A 378 -4.48 9.82 -10.11
C VAL A 378 -3.03 9.71 -9.60
N PRO A 379 -2.22 8.74 -10.06
CA PRO A 379 -0.82 8.66 -9.66
C PRO A 379 -0.05 9.97 -9.90
N THR A 380 0.36 10.65 -8.83
CA THR A 380 1.07 11.95 -8.93
C THR A 380 2.58 11.78 -8.98
N SER A 381 3.15 10.86 -8.20
CA SER A 381 4.59 10.56 -8.19
C SER A 381 4.90 9.31 -7.37
N ILE A 382 5.83 8.48 -7.87
CA ILE A 382 6.42 7.36 -7.12
C ILE A 382 7.64 7.83 -6.31
N GLY A 383 8.34 8.88 -6.75
CA GLY A 383 9.56 9.34 -6.08
C GLY A 383 9.33 9.82 -4.65
N ALA A 384 8.14 10.38 -4.35
CA ALA A 384 7.76 10.80 -3.01
C ALA A 384 7.60 9.64 -2.01
N HIS A 385 7.44 8.41 -2.52
CA HIS A 385 7.36 7.18 -1.74
C HIS A 385 8.72 6.70 -1.23
N TYR A 386 9.83 7.23 -1.75
CA TYR A 386 11.15 6.73 -1.36
C TYR A 386 11.46 7.04 0.09
N THR A 387 12.15 6.12 0.76
CA THR A 387 12.61 6.32 2.14
C THR A 387 13.45 7.60 2.28
N SER A 388 14.20 7.99 1.25
CA SER A 388 14.98 9.22 1.24
C SER A 388 14.13 10.50 1.28
N GLU A 389 12.95 10.50 0.65
CA GLU A 389 12.01 11.62 0.73
C GLU A 389 11.30 11.66 2.09
N TYR A 390 10.95 10.50 2.64
CA TYR A 390 10.43 10.39 4.00
C TYR A 390 11.44 10.90 5.05
N TYR A 391 12.72 10.53 4.92
CA TYR A 391 13.79 11.03 5.80
C TYR A 391 13.87 12.56 5.79
N LYS A 392 13.79 13.19 4.61
CA LYS A 392 13.81 14.65 4.48
C LYS A 392 12.61 15.30 5.17
N SER A 393 11.41 14.80 4.88
CA SER A 393 10.16 15.31 5.46
C SER A 393 10.12 15.16 6.98
N LEU A 394 10.60 14.04 7.52
CA LEU A 394 10.67 13.79 8.96
C LEU A 394 11.80 14.58 9.65
N THR A 395 12.91 14.82 8.95
CA THR A 395 13.95 15.75 9.43
C THR A 395 13.41 17.17 9.56
N TYR A 396 12.62 17.62 8.57
CA TYR A 396 11.94 18.91 8.68
C TYR A 396 10.92 18.93 9.83
N ALA A 397 10.12 17.87 9.97
CA ALA A 397 9.14 17.74 11.05
C ALA A 397 9.76 17.85 12.45
N THR A 398 10.98 17.34 12.64
CA THR A 398 11.68 17.36 13.92
C THR A 398 12.51 18.62 14.17
N THR A 399 13.01 19.28 13.12
CA THR A 399 13.98 20.38 13.25
C THR A 399 13.50 21.74 12.72
N GLY A 400 12.41 21.77 11.96
CA GLY A 400 11.95 22.93 11.20
C GLY A 400 12.91 23.34 10.07
N ARG A 401 13.87 22.48 9.69
CA ARG A 401 14.90 22.76 8.69
C ARG A 401 15.04 21.57 7.74
N ALA A 402 15.31 21.85 6.46
CA ALA A 402 15.69 20.81 5.53
C ALA A 402 17.04 20.18 5.95
N PRO A 403 17.28 18.88 5.66
CA PRO A 403 18.53 18.22 6.02
C PRO A 403 19.75 18.92 5.40
N ARG A 404 20.85 19.02 6.15
CA ARG A 404 22.11 19.60 5.69
C ARG A 404 22.91 18.54 4.91
N GLY A 405 23.28 18.87 3.67
CA GLY A 405 24.09 18.02 2.79
C GLY A 405 23.30 17.36 1.65
N LEU A 406 24.00 16.89 0.62
CA LEU A 406 23.42 16.08 -0.45
C LEU A 406 22.91 14.78 0.15
N VAL A 407 21.62 14.73 0.53
CA VAL A 407 20.88 13.47 0.43
C VAL A 407 20.94 13.16 -1.06
N ARG A 408 21.72 12.14 -1.47
CA ARG A 408 21.76 11.69 -2.86
C ARG A 408 20.34 11.26 -3.23
N THR A 409 19.55 12.20 -3.71
CA THR A 409 18.44 11.87 -4.60
C THR A 409 19.14 11.39 -5.84
N GLN A 410 19.12 10.09 -6.07
CA GLN A 410 19.32 9.65 -7.43
C GLN A 410 18.22 10.32 -8.26
N ARG A 411 18.64 11.28 -9.10
CA ARG A 411 17.75 11.90 -10.08
C ARG A 411 17.37 10.82 -11.07
N ILE A 412 16.11 10.44 -11.11
CA ILE A 412 15.52 9.86 -12.32
C ILE A 412 14.78 10.98 -13.04
N ALA A 413 14.88 10.97 -14.36
CA ALA A 413 14.08 11.77 -15.26
C ALA A 413 12.57 11.70 -14.89
N PRO A 414 11.78 12.73 -15.22
CA PRO A 414 10.34 12.70 -15.03
C PRO A 414 9.72 11.42 -15.63
N LEU A 415 8.57 11.02 -15.07
CA LEU A 415 7.70 9.88 -15.40
C LEU A 415 7.27 9.75 -16.89
N THR A 416 7.92 10.45 -17.81
CA THR A 416 7.75 10.32 -19.26
C THR A 416 7.95 8.89 -19.77
N VAL A 417 8.73 8.03 -19.11
CA VAL A 417 8.92 6.63 -19.56
C VAL A 417 7.72 5.73 -19.21
N PHE A 418 6.99 6.02 -18.12
CA PHE A 418 5.76 5.29 -17.79
C PHE A 418 4.56 5.80 -18.59
N ALA A 419 4.49 7.13 -18.83
CA ALA A 419 3.51 7.71 -19.74
C ALA A 419 3.68 7.16 -21.17
N ASN A 420 4.92 7.13 -21.69
CA ASN A 420 5.20 6.61 -23.03
C ASN A 420 5.07 5.08 -23.15
N ARG A 421 5.09 4.33 -22.04
CA ARG A 421 4.89 2.86 -22.05
C ARG A 421 3.42 2.44 -21.88
N LEU A 422 2.63 3.23 -21.15
CA LEU A 422 1.17 3.15 -21.21
C LEU A 422 0.64 3.59 -22.59
N ASP A 423 1.33 4.51 -23.27
CA ASP A 423 1.04 4.85 -24.68
C ASP A 423 1.37 3.71 -25.66
N SER A 424 2.26 2.78 -25.27
CA SER A 424 2.66 1.63 -26.13
C SER A 424 1.83 0.36 -25.91
N TYR A 425 1.09 0.28 -24.81
CA TYR A 425 -0.02 -0.65 -24.64
C TYR A 425 -1.29 0.18 -24.66
N SER A 426 -1.59 0.69 -25.85
CA SER A 426 -2.98 0.92 -26.22
C SER A 426 -3.76 -0.32 -25.78
N PHE A 427 -4.61 -0.15 -24.77
CA PHE A 427 -5.90 -0.85 -24.74
C PHE A 427 -6.29 -1.03 -26.20
N ASP A 428 -6.55 -2.25 -26.67
CA ASP A 428 -7.03 -2.44 -28.04
C ASP A 428 -8.46 -1.88 -28.11
N LEU A 429 -8.49 -0.56 -28.12
CA LEU A 429 -9.63 0.29 -28.29
C LEU A 429 -10.08 0.20 -29.74
N ALA A 430 -9.32 -0.42 -30.67
CA ALA A 430 -9.82 -0.75 -31.99
C ALA A 430 -10.84 -1.90 -31.90
N ALA A 431 -10.59 -2.92 -31.08
CA ALA A 431 -11.58 -3.97 -30.79
C ALA A 431 -12.84 -3.41 -30.08
N VAL A 432 -12.65 -2.48 -29.14
CA VAL A 432 -13.78 -1.76 -28.50
C VAL A 432 -14.45 -0.76 -29.46
N GLN A 433 -13.70 -0.12 -30.37
CA GLN A 433 -14.22 0.81 -31.39
C GLN A 433 -15.02 0.10 -32.48
N ASP A 434 -14.63 -1.12 -32.87
CA ASP A 434 -15.38 -1.92 -33.85
C ASP A 434 -16.66 -2.49 -33.22
N GLU A 435 -16.67 -2.81 -31.92
CA GLU A 435 -17.90 -3.18 -31.18
C GLU A 435 -18.80 -1.96 -30.88
N LEU A 436 -18.21 -0.75 -30.77
CA LEU A 436 -18.90 0.53 -30.57
C LEU A 436 -19.53 1.11 -31.85
N ARG A 437 -19.09 0.68 -33.04
CA ARG A 437 -19.67 1.11 -34.31
C ARG A 437 -21.08 0.56 -34.56
N GLU A 438 -21.53 -0.42 -33.77
CA GLU A 438 -22.84 -1.07 -33.93
C GLU A 438 -23.85 -0.83 -32.79
N GLN A 439 -23.65 0.12 -31.88
CA GLN A 439 -24.65 0.40 -30.84
C GLN A 439 -25.55 1.59 -31.19
N THR A 440 -26.79 1.28 -31.60
CA THR A 440 -27.80 2.21 -32.14
C THR A 440 -28.74 2.85 -31.11
N SER A 441 -28.56 2.62 -29.81
CA SER A 441 -29.45 3.16 -28.77
C SER A 441 -28.75 4.17 -27.86
N VAL A 442 -29.08 5.44 -28.06
CA VAL A 442 -28.81 6.53 -27.13
C VAL A 442 -30.13 6.86 -26.43
N ASN A 443 -30.11 7.03 -25.11
CA ASN A 443 -31.24 7.50 -24.32
C ASN A 443 -30.80 8.71 -23.51
N ILE A 444 -31.59 9.78 -23.50
CA ILE A 444 -31.32 10.99 -22.73
C ILE A 444 -32.56 11.30 -21.92
N SER A 445 -32.41 11.37 -20.60
CA SER A 445 -33.47 11.83 -19.68
C SER A 445 -32.98 13.09 -18.98
N LEU A 446 -33.77 14.15 -19.00
CA LEU A 446 -33.49 15.38 -18.23
C LEU A 446 -34.73 15.69 -17.38
N GLU A 447 -34.53 15.94 -16.10
CA GLU A 447 -35.55 16.38 -15.15
C GLU A 447 -35.13 17.73 -14.56
N ALA A 448 -36.06 18.68 -14.51
CA ALA A 448 -35.81 19.99 -13.91
C ALA A 448 -36.50 20.08 -12.55
N THR A 449 -35.77 20.59 -11.55
CA THR A 449 -36.32 20.95 -10.23
C THR A 449 -35.71 22.28 -9.80
N ASP A 450 -36.55 23.27 -9.49
CA ASP A 450 -36.23 24.52 -8.78
C ASP A 450 -34.78 25.04 -9.01
N ASP A 451 -34.49 25.45 -10.26
CA ASP A 451 -33.22 26.03 -10.75
C ASP A 451 -32.04 25.07 -11.04
N ILE A 452 -32.26 23.74 -10.96
CA ILE A 452 -31.28 22.71 -11.33
C ILE A 452 -31.89 21.76 -12.37
N VAL A 453 -31.12 21.46 -13.41
CA VAL A 453 -31.40 20.39 -14.36
C VAL A 453 -30.49 19.21 -14.03
N ASP A 454 -31.10 18.11 -13.62
CA ASP A 454 -30.42 16.81 -13.49
C ASP A 454 -30.79 15.92 -14.67
N GLY A 455 -29.88 15.05 -15.08
CA GLY A 455 -30.15 14.20 -16.21
C GLY A 455 -29.20 13.03 -16.37
N THR A 456 -29.58 12.10 -17.24
CA THR A 456 -28.77 10.95 -17.61
C THR A 456 -28.71 10.83 -19.13
N ILE A 457 -27.53 10.46 -19.64
CA ILE A 457 -27.29 10.13 -21.03
C ILE A 457 -26.71 8.72 -21.06
N LYS A 458 -27.49 7.77 -21.55
CA LYS A 458 -27.05 6.39 -21.76
C LYS A 458 -26.70 6.19 -23.23
N VAL A 459 -25.46 5.81 -23.50
CA VAL A 459 -24.95 5.47 -24.83
C VAL A 459 -24.44 4.05 -24.76
N GLY A 460 -25.25 3.08 -25.19
CA GLY A 460 -24.90 1.68 -25.00
C GLY A 460 -24.71 1.32 -23.52
N ARG A 461 -23.51 0.85 -23.17
CA ARG A 461 -23.09 0.49 -21.80
C ARG A 461 -22.54 1.65 -20.96
N PHE A 462 -22.58 2.87 -21.49
CA PHE A 462 -22.00 4.06 -20.86
C PHE A 462 -23.11 4.97 -20.34
N LEU A 463 -23.00 5.41 -19.10
CA LEU A 463 -23.95 6.28 -18.41
C LEU A 463 -23.27 7.59 -18.02
N GLY A 464 -23.69 8.68 -18.65
CA GLY A 464 -23.33 10.04 -18.30
C GLY A 464 -24.38 10.65 -17.38
N GLU A 465 -24.04 10.96 -16.14
CA GLU A 465 -24.88 11.71 -15.22
C GLU A 465 -24.57 13.20 -15.37
N LEU A 466 -25.60 14.04 -15.51
CA LEU A 466 -25.48 15.47 -15.74
C LEU A 466 -26.15 16.24 -14.61
N THR A 467 -25.50 17.32 -14.18
CA THR A 467 -26.09 18.31 -13.29
C THR A 467 -25.72 19.69 -13.81
N ALA A 468 -26.71 20.57 -13.98
CA ALA A 468 -26.49 21.91 -14.50
C ALA A 468 -27.42 22.94 -13.83
N LEU A 469 -26.97 24.19 -13.74
CA LEU A 469 -27.78 25.29 -13.20
C LEU A 469 -28.69 25.88 -14.27
N GLY A 470 -30.00 25.80 -14.10
CA GLY A 470 -31.00 26.34 -15.03
C GLY A 470 -32.37 25.72 -14.86
N SER A 471 -33.36 26.20 -15.62
CA SER A 471 -34.70 25.63 -15.66
C SER A 471 -34.98 25.07 -17.06
N PHE A 472 -35.55 23.86 -17.12
CA PHE A 472 -35.94 23.19 -18.36
C PHE A 472 -37.41 22.78 -18.27
N HIS A 473 -38.21 23.19 -19.25
CA HIS A 473 -39.61 22.79 -19.37
C HIS A 473 -39.80 22.11 -20.73
N GLY A 474 -40.05 20.80 -20.73
CA GLY A 474 -40.35 20.03 -21.94
C GLY A 474 -40.17 18.52 -21.78
N VAL A 475 -40.85 17.74 -22.61
CA VAL A 475 -40.66 16.28 -22.72
C VAL A 475 -39.76 15.98 -23.92
N LEU A 476 -38.68 15.22 -23.69
CA LEU A 476 -37.70 14.85 -24.72
C LEU A 476 -38.09 13.53 -25.39
N ASP A 477 -38.92 13.58 -26.44
CA ASP A 477 -39.55 12.37 -27.02
C ASP A 477 -38.92 11.84 -28.33
N ARG A 478 -37.73 12.32 -28.76
CA ARG A 478 -37.13 11.88 -30.04
C ARG A 478 -35.69 11.35 -29.94
N VAL A 479 -35.38 10.48 -30.89
CA VAL A 479 -34.11 9.75 -31.09
C VAL A 479 -32.90 10.66 -30.87
N PRO A 480 -32.23 10.57 -29.71
CA PRO A 480 -31.06 11.38 -29.44
C PRO A 480 -29.87 10.85 -30.24
N THR A 481 -28.99 11.75 -30.64
CA THR A 481 -27.72 11.38 -31.26
C THR A 481 -26.58 11.71 -30.33
N PHE A 482 -25.57 10.84 -30.28
CA PHE A 482 -24.35 11.08 -29.53
C PHE A 482 -23.15 10.85 -30.43
N SER A 483 -22.16 11.73 -30.35
CA SER A 483 -20.86 11.51 -30.96
C SER A 483 -19.74 11.91 -30.02
N CYS A 484 -18.62 11.20 -30.11
CA CYS A 484 -17.45 11.44 -29.29
C CYS A 484 -16.18 11.21 -30.11
N SER A 485 -15.23 12.12 -29.95
CA SER A 485 -13.90 12.03 -30.55
C SER A 485 -12.94 11.13 -29.75
N SER A 486 -13.20 10.93 -28.46
CA SER A 486 -12.40 10.06 -27.57
C SER A 486 -13.16 9.71 -26.30
N TRP A 487 -13.63 8.47 -26.20
CA TRP A 487 -14.24 7.95 -24.97
C TRP A 487 -13.28 8.00 -23.78
N GLN A 488 -12.00 7.66 -24.01
CA GLN A 488 -10.95 7.74 -22.99
C GLN A 488 -10.90 9.11 -22.30
N LYS A 489 -11.01 10.20 -23.07
CA LYS A 489 -11.01 11.56 -22.52
C LYS A 489 -12.27 11.86 -21.70
N LEU A 490 -13.44 11.44 -22.17
CA LEU A 490 -14.71 11.59 -21.43
C LEU A 490 -14.73 10.81 -20.11
N PHE A 491 -14.06 9.64 -20.06
CA PHE A 491 -13.96 8.78 -18.88
C PHE A 491 -12.88 9.21 -17.89
N SER A 492 -11.82 9.87 -18.37
CA SER A 492 -10.65 10.19 -17.56
C SER A 492 -10.81 11.38 -16.62
N ALA A 493 -11.87 12.17 -16.77
CA ALA A 493 -12.06 13.42 -16.05
C ALA A 493 -13.55 13.75 -15.82
N GLU A 494 -13.81 14.65 -14.86
CA GLU A 494 -15.10 15.34 -14.76
C GLU A 494 -15.21 16.33 -15.92
N ASN A 495 -16.27 16.20 -16.73
CA ASN A 495 -16.44 16.98 -17.95
C ASN A 495 -17.25 18.23 -17.62
N GLN A 496 -16.85 19.37 -18.15
CA GLN A 496 -17.77 20.51 -18.22
C GLN A 496 -18.79 20.23 -19.32
N CYS A 497 -20.07 20.45 -19.06
CA CYS A 497 -21.09 20.41 -20.09
C CYS A 497 -21.64 21.82 -20.38
N ILE A 498 -21.82 22.11 -21.67
CA ILE A 498 -22.46 23.34 -22.13
C ILE A 498 -23.71 22.96 -22.91
N PHE A 499 -24.83 23.55 -22.52
CA PHE A 499 -26.12 23.40 -23.19
C PHE A 499 -26.32 24.55 -24.17
N GLU A 500 -26.59 24.23 -25.43
CA GLU A 500 -26.81 25.20 -26.50
C GLU A 500 -28.12 24.90 -27.23
N LYS A 501 -29.00 25.89 -27.30
CA LYS A 501 -30.22 25.80 -28.12
C LYS A 501 -29.85 25.99 -29.58
N GLN A 502 -30.30 25.07 -30.42
CA GLN A 502 -30.16 25.14 -31.87
C GLN A 502 -31.51 25.40 -32.54
N ASP A 503 -31.47 25.90 -33.77
CA ASP A 503 -32.67 26.17 -34.57
C ASP A 503 -33.54 24.92 -34.75
N GLY A 504 -34.86 25.10 -34.70
CA GLY A 504 -35.84 24.01 -34.91
C GLY A 504 -36.12 23.14 -33.68
N GLY A 505 -35.94 23.67 -32.46
CA GLY A 505 -36.31 22.96 -31.22
C GLY A 505 -35.29 21.90 -30.78
N LYS A 506 -34.04 22.05 -31.21
CA LYS A 506 -32.94 21.14 -30.86
C LYS A 506 -32.14 21.68 -29.66
N LEU A 507 -31.71 20.78 -28.79
CA LEU A 507 -30.79 21.05 -27.70
C LEU A 507 -29.51 20.26 -27.94
N ALA A 508 -28.39 20.95 -28.01
CA ALA A 508 -27.06 20.35 -28.04
C ALA A 508 -26.42 20.42 -26.65
N ILE A 509 -25.75 19.33 -26.27
CA ILE A 509 -24.98 19.22 -25.03
C ILE A 509 -23.54 18.94 -25.44
N TYR A 510 -22.62 19.87 -25.19
CA TYR A 510 -21.21 19.72 -25.51
C TYR A 510 -20.44 19.31 -24.26
N PHE A 511 -19.65 18.24 -24.35
CA PHE A 511 -18.78 17.76 -23.29
C PHE A 511 -17.35 18.24 -23.51
N ILE A 512 -16.83 18.99 -22.55
CA ILE A 512 -15.56 19.70 -22.64
C ILE A 512 -14.58 19.13 -21.61
N VAL A 513 -13.40 18.76 -22.09
CA VAL A 513 -12.24 18.31 -21.29
C VAL A 513 -11.03 19.11 -21.74
N ASP A 514 -10.27 19.68 -20.80
CA ASP A 514 -9.11 20.53 -21.07
C ASP A 514 -9.40 21.63 -22.12
N ASP A 515 -10.52 22.34 -21.95
CA ASP A 515 -11.01 23.40 -22.83
C ASP A 515 -11.29 22.99 -24.29
N LYS A 516 -11.43 21.68 -24.56
CA LYS A 516 -11.77 21.14 -25.88
C LYS A 516 -13.06 20.32 -25.84
N VAL A 517 -13.92 20.51 -26.84
CA VAL A 517 -15.10 19.65 -27.03
C VAL A 517 -14.64 18.25 -27.41
N VAL A 518 -14.92 17.28 -26.54
CA VAL A 518 -14.57 15.87 -26.73
C VAL A 518 -15.76 15.05 -27.21
N GLY A 519 -16.97 15.40 -26.81
CA GLY A 519 -18.20 14.79 -27.31
C GLY A 519 -19.34 15.78 -27.42
N HIS A 520 -20.38 15.42 -28.15
CA HIS A 520 -21.63 16.15 -28.15
C HIS A 520 -22.83 15.21 -28.25
N ALA A 521 -23.89 15.56 -27.52
CA ALA A 521 -25.20 14.95 -27.65
C ALA A 521 -26.16 15.96 -28.30
N THR A 522 -27.12 15.49 -29.08
CA THR A 522 -28.21 16.31 -29.59
C THR A 522 -29.53 15.61 -29.34
N VAL A 523 -30.47 16.35 -28.77
CA VAL A 523 -31.84 15.90 -28.57
C VAL A 523 -32.78 16.90 -29.25
N THR A 524 -33.84 16.39 -29.89
CA THR A 524 -34.84 17.23 -30.57
C THR A 524 -36.12 17.19 -29.76
N GLY A 525 -36.53 18.34 -29.23
CA GLY A 525 -37.81 18.50 -28.54
C GLY A 525 -38.97 18.75 -29.53
N ASN A 526 -40.20 18.70 -29.03
CA ASN A 526 -41.37 19.11 -29.81
C ASN A 526 -41.44 20.65 -29.85
N ALA A 527 -41.50 21.24 -31.05
CA ALA A 527 -41.28 22.67 -31.26
C ALA A 527 -42.33 23.59 -30.59
N GLU A 528 -43.49 23.06 -30.21
CA GLU A 528 -44.57 23.80 -29.55
C GLU A 528 -44.52 23.74 -28.01
N GLU A 529 -43.71 22.85 -27.41
CA GLU A 529 -43.67 22.61 -25.95
C GLU A 529 -42.27 22.77 -25.34
N THR A 530 -41.25 23.07 -26.16
CA THR A 530 -39.86 23.18 -25.71
C THR A 530 -39.46 24.65 -25.58
N GLU A 531 -39.80 25.30 -24.46
CA GLU A 531 -39.31 26.65 -24.15
C GLU A 531 -38.03 26.54 -23.32
N ILE A 532 -36.87 26.51 -24.00
CA ILE A 532 -35.56 26.56 -23.33
C ILE A 532 -35.23 28.03 -23.07
N ASP A 533 -35.40 28.47 -21.81
CA ASP A 533 -34.88 29.75 -21.37
C ASP A 533 -33.34 29.68 -21.31
N THR A 534 -32.70 30.20 -22.35
CA THR A 534 -31.24 30.17 -22.55
C THR A 534 -30.60 31.51 -22.21
N ALA A 535 -31.31 32.42 -21.54
CA ALA A 535 -30.76 33.72 -21.16
C ALA A 535 -29.53 33.62 -20.24
N ASN A 536 -29.32 32.44 -19.63
CA ASN A 536 -28.09 32.08 -18.93
C ASN A 536 -27.43 30.89 -19.65
N ILE A 537 -26.16 31.02 -20.02
CA ILE A 537 -25.36 29.88 -20.48
C ILE A 537 -25.31 28.87 -19.34
N VAL A 538 -26.07 27.78 -19.47
CA VAL A 538 -26.13 26.70 -18.48
C VAL A 538 -24.83 25.91 -18.60
N ARG A 539 -23.89 26.21 -17.71
CA ARG A 539 -22.70 25.38 -17.49
C ARG A 539 -23.06 24.34 -16.44
N GLY A 540 -22.86 23.08 -16.77
CA GLY A 540 -23.00 21.97 -15.83
C GLY A 540 -21.73 21.14 -15.73
N SER A 541 -21.80 20.09 -14.94
CA SER A 541 -20.83 19.00 -14.99
C SER A 541 -21.50 17.73 -15.48
N CYS A 542 -20.72 16.90 -16.14
CA CYS A 542 -21.16 15.57 -16.55
C CYS A 542 -20.10 14.53 -16.20
N ARG A 543 -20.54 13.46 -15.55
CA ARG A 543 -19.70 12.33 -15.15
C ARG A 543 -20.10 11.09 -15.93
N TRP A 544 -19.17 10.55 -16.70
CA TRP A 544 -19.38 9.30 -17.43
C TRP A 544 -18.90 8.10 -16.60
N SER A 545 -19.72 7.06 -16.58
CA SER A 545 -19.49 5.78 -15.91
C SER A 545 -19.93 4.63 -16.81
N LEU A 546 -19.61 3.40 -16.43
CA LEU A 546 -20.24 2.21 -17.02
C LEU A 546 -21.58 2.01 -16.32
N ASP A 547 -22.60 1.69 -17.10
CA ASP A 547 -23.92 1.39 -16.55
C ASP A 547 -23.85 0.10 -15.72
N ALA A 548 -24.02 0.25 -14.41
CA ALA A 548 -23.92 -0.85 -13.45
C ALA A 548 -25.07 -1.88 -13.60
N GLU A 549 -26.16 -1.51 -14.29
CA GLU A 549 -27.26 -2.42 -14.59
C GLU A 549 -27.03 -3.22 -15.89
N ASP A 550 -25.95 -2.95 -16.63
CA ASP A 550 -25.59 -3.72 -17.81
C ASP A 550 -24.89 -5.06 -17.41
N PRO A 551 -25.53 -6.22 -17.68
CA PRO A 551 -24.96 -7.53 -17.34
C PRO A 551 -23.60 -7.81 -18.00
N ALA A 552 -23.28 -7.10 -19.10
CA ALA A 552 -22.00 -7.22 -19.79
C ALA A 552 -20.87 -6.49 -19.04
N VAL A 553 -21.16 -5.56 -18.13
CA VAL A 553 -20.13 -4.85 -17.32
C VAL A 553 -19.58 -5.74 -16.19
N GLU A 554 -20.42 -6.62 -15.64
CA GLU A 554 -20.01 -7.67 -14.70
C GLU A 554 -19.13 -8.72 -15.41
N GLN A 555 -19.48 -9.08 -16.65
CA GLN A 555 -18.65 -9.95 -17.50
C GLN A 555 -17.37 -9.25 -17.98
N LEU A 556 -17.38 -7.96 -18.30
CA LEU A 556 -16.17 -7.21 -18.69
C LEU A 556 -15.15 -7.14 -17.56
N SER A 557 -15.63 -7.03 -16.32
CA SER A 557 -14.76 -7.08 -15.13
C SER A 557 -14.07 -8.44 -15.00
N ALA A 558 -14.77 -9.53 -15.35
CA ALA A 558 -14.22 -10.88 -15.38
C ALA A 558 -13.29 -11.15 -16.60
N VAL A 559 -13.64 -10.60 -17.77
CA VAL A 559 -12.85 -10.73 -19.01
C VAL A 559 -11.59 -9.87 -18.94
N LEU A 560 -11.63 -8.68 -18.33
CA LEU A 560 -10.43 -7.88 -18.07
C LEU A 560 -9.46 -8.66 -17.18
N ALA A 561 -9.95 -9.28 -16.11
CA ALA A 561 -9.13 -10.15 -15.26
C ALA A 561 -8.49 -11.32 -16.06
N GLN A 562 -9.26 -11.98 -16.94
CA GLN A 562 -8.77 -13.10 -17.78
C GLN A 562 -7.84 -12.69 -18.93
N THR A 563 -8.04 -11.51 -19.50
CA THR A 563 -7.23 -11.01 -20.64
C THR A 563 -5.84 -10.59 -20.16
N PHE A 564 -5.74 -10.03 -18.95
CA PHE A 564 -4.46 -9.76 -18.30
C PHE A 564 -3.65 -11.06 -18.05
N ASP A 565 -4.31 -12.15 -17.65
CA ASP A 565 -3.66 -13.46 -17.48
C ASP A 565 -3.15 -14.05 -18.81
N SER A 566 -3.88 -13.83 -19.91
CA SER A 566 -3.58 -14.39 -21.24
C SER A 566 -2.45 -13.64 -21.96
N ILE A 567 -2.34 -12.32 -21.75
CA ILE A 567 -1.24 -11.49 -22.27
C ILE A 567 0.09 -11.91 -21.63
N PHE A 568 0.07 -12.28 -20.34
CA PHE A 568 1.23 -12.79 -19.61
C PHE A 568 1.76 -14.12 -20.16
N ALA A 569 0.87 -15.02 -20.61
CA ALA A 569 1.27 -16.30 -21.19
C ALA A 569 2.03 -16.14 -22.54
N LEU A 570 1.76 -15.07 -23.29
CA LEU A 570 2.42 -14.77 -24.57
C LEU A 570 3.81 -14.14 -24.41
N GLU A 571 4.04 -13.34 -23.37
CA GLU A 571 5.36 -12.72 -23.08
C GLU A 571 6.39 -13.75 -22.59
N VAL A 572 5.99 -14.72 -21.75
CA VAL A 572 6.88 -15.80 -21.28
C VAL A 572 7.42 -16.66 -22.45
N SER A 573 6.68 -16.75 -23.56
CA SER A 573 7.12 -17.51 -24.74
C SER A 573 8.17 -16.79 -25.60
N LYS A 574 8.22 -15.45 -25.54
CA LYS A 574 9.10 -14.62 -26.41
C LYS A 574 10.49 -14.38 -25.83
N GLU A 575 10.68 -14.56 -24.52
CA GLU A 575 11.99 -14.35 -23.84
C GLU A 575 12.82 -15.63 -23.65
N SER A 576 12.40 -16.75 -24.24
CA SER A 576 13.27 -17.93 -24.29
C SER A 576 14.49 -17.64 -25.19
N PRO A 577 15.75 -17.73 -24.69
CA PRO A 577 16.91 -17.47 -25.52
C PRO A 577 17.01 -18.57 -26.58
N LYS A 578 17.04 -18.19 -27.86
CA LYS A 578 17.39 -19.12 -28.95
C LYS A 578 18.75 -19.76 -28.61
N PRO A 579 18.88 -21.10 -28.66
CA PRO A 579 20.15 -21.75 -28.36
C PRO A 579 21.22 -21.27 -29.35
N ALA A 580 22.32 -20.75 -28.83
CA ALA A 580 23.46 -20.32 -29.62
C ALA A 580 24.00 -21.53 -30.40
N LYS A 581 24.06 -21.42 -31.73
CA LYS A 581 24.78 -22.35 -32.59
C LYS A 581 26.27 -22.29 -32.24
N VAL A 582 26.77 -23.31 -31.56
CA VAL A 582 28.21 -23.56 -31.43
C VAL A 582 28.71 -24.00 -32.82
N ALA A 583 29.46 -23.12 -33.47
CA ALA A 583 30.23 -23.46 -34.66
C ALA A 583 31.38 -24.37 -34.24
N ALA A 584 31.39 -25.59 -34.76
CA ALA A 584 32.53 -26.49 -34.68
C ALA A 584 33.65 -25.94 -35.56
N ALA A 585 34.84 -25.75 -34.98
CA ALA A 585 36.08 -25.66 -35.73
C ALA A 585 37.04 -26.71 -35.15
N ALA A 586 37.26 -27.73 -35.98
CA ALA A 586 38.50 -28.50 -36.02
C ALA A 586 39.53 -27.71 -36.82
#